data_AF-A0A520QX05-F1
#
_entry.id   AF-A0A520QX05-F1
#
_cell.length_a   1.000
_cell.length_b   1.000
_cell.length_c   1.000
_cell.angle_alpha   90.00
_cell.angle_beta   90.00
_cell.angle_gamma   90.00
#
_symmetry.space_group_name_H-M   'P 1'
#
loop_
_entity.id
_entity.type
_entity.pdbx_description
1 polymer ?
#
loop_
_entity_poly.entity_id
_entity_poly.type
_entity_poly.pdbx_seq_one_letter_code
_entity_poly.pdbx_strand_id
1 'polypeptide(L)'
;MTDRPVFGVNLPWLFGSYGHDLAINEHYADWGYAWDEAEAARALAEVKELGFDAVRIWLCENGEGVVTDGGVTEGGAVRGVHPALLTNLARLQEMLAAEGLVAYWTLLDGNSWKREGDALSHAILTDPAQTARFAERVAAPISEALDPALTFALEVVNEPEVMTPECTEAPTASWEILARGIATVGDAFRGRHRVTAGTMHVFLPSLWAAEPRVDAIDVHLYHPQGGLPPRSHLARYCEDPAVADAFLVAGECGLPDEVGGRALLSYLENAVTERYDGVFLWRLEHVLVTQDDTRAITETGHEVRAVLERLKG
;
A
#
# COMPACT_ATOMS: atom_id res chain seq x y z
N MET A 1 -24.12 1.94 -2.29
CA MET A 1 -22.98 1.17 -1.74
C MET A 1 -23.20 -0.25 -2.21
N THR A 2 -22.23 -0.82 -2.92
CA THR A 2 -22.31 -2.20 -3.36
C THR A 2 -22.27 -3.12 -2.14
N ASP A 3 -23.13 -4.12 -2.07
CA ASP A 3 -23.19 -5.09 -0.97
C ASP A 3 -21.94 -6.02 -0.88
N ARG A 4 -20.90 -5.75 -1.68
CA ARG A 4 -19.67 -6.54 -1.79
C ARG A 4 -18.42 -5.67 -1.65
N PRO A 5 -17.31 -6.21 -1.08
CA PRO A 5 -16.02 -5.55 -1.05
C PRO A 5 -15.45 -5.31 -2.45
N VAL A 6 -14.54 -4.35 -2.54
CA VAL A 6 -13.56 -4.26 -3.64
C VAL A 6 -12.54 -5.38 -3.44
N PHE A 7 -12.40 -6.25 -4.45
CA PHE A 7 -11.36 -7.28 -4.44
C PHE A 7 -10.15 -6.75 -5.18
N GLY A 8 -9.01 -6.67 -4.50
CA GLY A 8 -7.76 -6.21 -5.09
C GLY A 8 -6.60 -7.17 -4.86
N VAL A 9 -5.48 -6.81 -5.46
CA VAL A 9 -4.20 -7.52 -5.32
C VAL A 9 -3.06 -6.52 -5.20
N ASN A 10 -2.05 -6.88 -4.42
CA ASN A 10 -0.82 -6.12 -4.31
C ASN A 10 0.07 -6.35 -5.54
N LEU A 11 0.41 -5.27 -6.22
CA LEU A 11 1.51 -5.14 -7.16
C LEU A 11 2.37 -3.97 -6.64
N PRO A 12 3.05 -4.18 -5.50
CA PRO A 12 3.63 -3.10 -4.70
C PRO A 12 4.67 -2.31 -5.50
N TRP A 13 5.41 -2.98 -6.38
CA TRP A 13 6.28 -2.38 -7.39
C TRP A 13 6.14 -3.21 -8.65
N LEU A 14 6.41 -2.62 -9.81
CA LEU A 14 6.41 -3.30 -11.09
C LEU A 14 7.65 -4.20 -11.21
N PHE A 15 7.45 -5.52 -11.11
CA PHE A 15 8.34 -6.57 -11.63
C PHE A 15 9.81 -6.50 -11.22
N GLY A 16 10.05 -6.51 -9.91
CA GLY A 16 11.40 -6.69 -9.35
C GLY A 16 12.26 -5.43 -9.28
N SER A 17 11.75 -4.29 -9.75
CA SER A 17 12.44 -3.00 -9.69
C SER A 17 12.07 -2.18 -8.45
N TYR A 18 12.11 -2.82 -7.27
CA TYR A 18 11.77 -2.18 -6.00
C TYR A 18 12.50 -0.84 -5.81
N GLY A 19 11.72 0.22 -5.57
CA GLY A 19 12.23 1.56 -5.30
C GLY A 19 12.93 2.21 -6.49
N HIS A 20 12.67 1.79 -7.73
CA HIS A 20 13.08 2.48 -8.97
C HIS A 20 12.26 2.06 -10.20
N ASP A 21 11.01 1.63 -10.04
CA ASP A 21 10.17 1.15 -11.16
C ASP A 21 9.42 2.28 -11.88
N LEU A 22 9.02 3.33 -11.16
CA LEU A 22 8.28 4.49 -11.66
C LEU A 22 9.15 5.73 -11.87
N ALA A 23 10.26 5.89 -11.14
CA ALA A 23 11.09 7.08 -11.15
C ALA A 23 12.50 6.79 -10.63
N ILE A 24 13.38 7.77 -10.81
CA ILE A 24 14.74 7.70 -10.27
C ILE A 24 14.65 7.73 -8.75
N ASN A 25 15.42 6.83 -8.14
CA ASN A 25 15.75 6.89 -6.74
C ASN A 25 17.05 7.66 -6.55
N GLU A 26 17.01 8.86 -5.96
CA GLU A 26 18.21 9.67 -5.77
C GLU A 26 19.22 9.04 -4.80
N HIS A 27 18.81 8.09 -3.94
CA HIS A 27 19.72 7.32 -3.11
C HIS A 27 20.63 6.42 -3.95
N TYR A 28 20.10 5.95 -5.08
CA TYR A 28 20.74 5.01 -5.98
C TYR A 28 20.66 5.50 -7.42
N ALA A 29 21.08 6.75 -7.66
CA ALA A 29 20.93 7.38 -8.97
C ALA A 29 21.53 6.58 -10.14
N ASP A 30 22.56 5.77 -9.86
CA ASP A 30 23.20 4.88 -10.84
C ASP A 30 22.29 3.71 -11.28
N TRP A 31 21.21 3.41 -10.56
CA TRP A 31 20.21 2.42 -10.98
C TRP A 31 19.38 2.89 -12.18
N GLY A 32 19.27 4.22 -12.38
CA GLY A 32 18.28 4.78 -13.28
C GLY A 32 16.86 4.51 -12.76
N TYR A 33 15.94 4.20 -13.67
CA TYR A 33 14.61 3.71 -13.35
C TYR A 33 14.12 2.76 -14.45
N ALA A 34 13.31 1.77 -14.07
CA ALA A 34 13.00 0.60 -14.89
C ALA A 34 11.63 0.66 -15.58
N TRP A 35 11.02 1.84 -15.66
CA TRP A 35 9.70 2.00 -16.25
C TRP A 35 9.60 1.41 -17.65
N ASP A 36 8.72 0.42 -17.79
CA ASP A 36 8.33 -0.20 -19.05
C ASP A 36 6.80 -0.19 -19.15
N GLU A 37 6.29 0.59 -20.11
CA GLU A 37 4.86 0.78 -20.34
C GLU A 37 4.16 -0.51 -20.82
N ALA A 38 4.84 -1.37 -21.57
CA ALA A 38 4.27 -2.64 -22.01
C ALA A 38 4.17 -3.63 -20.85
N GLU A 39 5.16 -3.65 -19.96
CA GLU A 39 5.14 -4.46 -18.74
C GLU A 39 4.06 -4.00 -17.76
N ALA A 40 3.95 -2.69 -17.53
CA ALA A 40 2.89 -2.12 -16.71
C ALA A 40 1.48 -2.48 -17.25
N ALA A 41 1.26 -2.31 -18.56
CA ALA A 41 0.00 -2.67 -19.20
C ALA A 41 -0.29 -4.18 -19.09
N ARG A 42 0.72 -5.04 -19.29
CA ARG A 42 0.59 -6.49 -19.13
C ARG A 42 0.18 -6.86 -17.70
N ALA A 43 0.80 -6.25 -16.70
CA ALA A 43 0.45 -6.47 -15.30
C ALA A 43 -1.02 -6.17 -15.00
N LEU A 44 -1.50 -5.02 -15.46
CA LEU A 44 -2.88 -4.59 -15.21
C LEU A 44 -3.89 -5.48 -15.95
N ALA A 45 -3.55 -5.94 -17.15
CA ALA A 45 -4.35 -6.93 -17.86
C ALA A 45 -4.43 -8.26 -17.10
N GLU A 46 -3.33 -8.73 -16.48
CA GLU A 46 -3.33 -9.94 -15.65
C GLU A 46 -4.18 -9.78 -14.38
N VAL A 47 -4.11 -8.62 -13.72
CA VAL A 47 -4.99 -8.26 -12.59
C VAL A 47 -6.45 -8.37 -13.02
N LYS A 48 -6.79 -7.83 -14.20
CA LYS A 48 -8.14 -7.90 -14.75
C LYS A 48 -8.56 -9.32 -15.11
N GLU A 49 -7.68 -10.11 -15.74
CA GLU A 49 -7.93 -11.49 -16.14
C GLU A 49 -8.20 -12.40 -14.94
N LEU A 50 -7.52 -12.18 -13.81
CA LEU A 50 -7.78 -12.87 -12.55
C LEU A 50 -9.09 -12.44 -11.90
N GLY A 51 -9.74 -11.40 -12.41
CA GLY A 51 -11.05 -10.95 -11.98
C GLY A 51 -11.02 -9.98 -10.82
N PHE A 52 -9.90 -9.31 -10.53
CA PHE A 52 -9.84 -8.25 -9.52
C PHE A 52 -10.52 -6.96 -10.00
N ASP A 53 -10.95 -6.13 -9.04
CA ASP A 53 -11.49 -4.78 -9.27
C ASP A 53 -10.40 -3.70 -9.10
N ALA A 54 -9.34 -3.99 -8.34
CA ALA A 54 -8.36 -3.01 -7.94
C ALA A 54 -6.93 -3.58 -7.83
N VAL A 55 -5.94 -2.69 -7.83
CA VAL A 55 -4.52 -3.01 -7.60
C VAL A 55 -3.93 -2.06 -6.56
N ARG A 56 -3.11 -2.57 -5.65
CA ARG A 56 -2.32 -1.74 -4.71
C ARG A 56 -0.89 -1.58 -5.21
N ILE A 57 -0.43 -0.33 -5.37
CA ILE A 57 0.87 0.05 -5.96
C ILE A 57 1.56 1.08 -5.06
N TRP A 58 2.85 0.92 -4.81
CA TRP A 58 3.67 1.85 -4.03
C TRP A 58 4.28 2.91 -4.96
N LEU A 59 4.45 4.13 -4.46
CA LEU A 59 4.81 5.31 -5.26
C LEU A 59 6.17 5.90 -4.87
N CYS A 60 6.56 5.77 -3.60
CA CYS A 60 7.79 6.34 -3.06
C CYS A 60 8.48 5.36 -2.10
N GLU A 61 8.31 4.06 -2.29
CA GLU A 61 9.03 3.07 -1.50
C GLU A 61 10.54 3.24 -1.66
N ASN A 62 11.27 3.03 -0.57
CA ASN A 62 12.71 3.24 -0.54
C ASN A 62 13.18 4.64 -1.01
N GLY A 63 12.32 5.66 -0.90
CA GLY A 63 12.63 7.04 -1.33
C GLY A 63 12.50 7.29 -2.84
N GLU A 64 11.92 6.36 -3.59
CA GLU A 64 11.69 6.52 -5.02
C GLU A 64 10.94 7.81 -5.36
N GLY A 65 11.42 8.51 -6.40
CA GLY A 65 10.78 9.73 -6.88
C GLY A 65 10.81 10.90 -5.90
N VAL A 66 11.49 10.79 -4.75
CA VAL A 66 11.70 11.90 -3.81
C VAL A 66 13.02 12.59 -4.12
N VAL A 67 12.97 13.89 -4.38
CA VAL A 67 14.15 14.73 -4.66
C VAL A 67 14.62 15.41 -3.37
N THR A 68 15.93 15.36 -3.10
CA THR A 68 16.56 15.91 -1.89
C THR A 68 17.68 16.92 -2.20
N ASP A 69 17.93 17.87 -1.29
CA ASP A 69 19.11 18.73 -1.37
C ASP A 69 20.37 17.93 -0.99
N GLY A 70 21.28 17.69 -1.93
CA GLY A 70 22.63 17.16 -1.64
C GLY A 70 22.77 15.63 -1.64
N GLY A 71 21.73 14.89 -2.03
CA GLY A 71 21.74 13.43 -1.99
C GLY A 71 21.54 12.87 -0.58
N VAL A 72 21.21 11.58 -0.49
CA VAL A 72 20.55 11.06 0.71
C VAL A 72 21.50 10.48 1.76
N THR A 73 22.79 10.33 1.43
CA THR A 73 23.82 9.91 2.40
C THR A 73 23.98 10.87 3.58
N GLU A 74 23.41 12.09 3.51
CA GLU A 74 23.42 13.09 4.58
C GLU A 74 22.03 13.46 5.11
N GLY A 75 20.94 12.77 4.72
CA GLY A 75 19.59 13.14 5.13
C GLY A 75 19.13 14.48 4.55
N GLY A 76 19.43 14.71 3.27
CA GLY A 76 19.10 15.92 2.52
C GLY A 76 17.64 16.36 2.69
N ALA A 77 17.41 17.66 2.67
CA ALA A 77 16.05 18.20 2.82
C ALA A 77 15.20 17.85 1.60
N VAL A 78 13.97 17.35 1.82
CA VAL A 78 13.02 17.11 0.72
C VAL A 78 12.75 18.41 -0.05
N ARG A 79 13.00 18.35 -1.35
CA ARG A 79 12.81 19.46 -2.30
C ARG A 79 11.56 19.33 -3.14
N GLY A 80 11.15 18.11 -3.46
CA GLY A 80 10.03 17.89 -4.35
C GLY A 80 9.93 16.46 -4.85
N VAL A 81 8.96 16.26 -5.74
CA VAL A 81 8.74 15.02 -6.47
C VAL A 81 9.48 15.03 -7.80
N HIS A 82 10.06 13.90 -8.17
CA HIS A 82 10.73 13.72 -9.45
C HIS A 82 9.69 13.75 -10.59
N PRO A 83 9.90 14.52 -11.67
CA PRO A 83 8.90 14.65 -12.75
C PRO A 83 8.51 13.32 -13.44
N ALA A 84 9.42 12.35 -13.48
CA ALA A 84 9.14 11.03 -14.03
C ALA A 84 8.04 10.31 -13.24
N LEU A 85 8.01 10.45 -11.90
CA LEU A 85 6.97 9.82 -11.08
C LEU A 85 5.58 10.33 -11.47
N LEU A 86 5.41 11.65 -11.58
CA LEU A 86 4.13 12.23 -11.98
C LEU A 86 3.72 11.85 -13.42
N THR A 87 4.71 11.73 -14.32
CA THR A 87 4.47 11.34 -15.71
C THR A 87 4.00 9.89 -15.79
N ASN A 88 4.67 8.98 -15.09
CA ASN A 88 4.35 7.55 -15.10
C ASN A 88 3.09 7.26 -14.29
N LEU A 89 2.82 8.01 -13.22
CA LEU A 89 1.55 7.97 -12.50
C LEU A 89 0.36 8.36 -13.40
N ALA A 90 0.51 9.38 -14.25
CA ALA A 90 -0.52 9.73 -15.22
C ALA A 90 -0.77 8.59 -16.23
N ARG A 91 0.30 7.93 -16.70
CA ARG A 91 0.20 6.76 -17.60
C ARG A 91 -0.47 5.55 -16.93
N LEU A 92 -0.10 5.24 -15.69
CA LEU A 92 -0.75 4.16 -14.93
C LEU A 92 -2.26 4.41 -14.79
N GLN A 93 -2.67 5.64 -14.50
CA GLN A 93 -4.09 5.99 -14.40
C GLN A 93 -4.83 5.83 -15.74
N GLU A 94 -4.22 6.20 -16.86
CA GLU A 94 -4.79 5.93 -18.19
C GLU A 94 -4.99 4.42 -18.44
N MET A 95 -4.02 3.59 -18.05
CA MET A 95 -4.10 2.14 -18.19
C MET A 95 -5.14 1.52 -17.25
N LEU A 96 -5.19 1.94 -15.99
CA LEU A 96 -6.21 1.53 -15.02
C LEU A 96 -7.62 1.82 -15.54
N ALA A 97 -7.84 3.01 -16.08
CA ALA A 97 -9.11 3.39 -16.68
C ALA A 97 -9.46 2.50 -17.89
N ALA A 98 -8.49 2.17 -18.74
CA ALA A 98 -8.70 1.29 -19.89
C ALA A 98 -9.11 -0.13 -19.49
N GLU A 99 -8.55 -0.67 -18.41
CA GLU A 99 -8.88 -1.99 -17.86
C GLU A 99 -10.14 -1.98 -16.95
N GLY A 100 -10.66 -0.79 -16.65
CA GLY A 100 -11.74 -0.61 -15.68
C GLY A 100 -11.35 -1.10 -14.28
N LEU A 101 -10.13 -0.75 -13.86
CA LEU A 101 -9.57 -0.99 -12.54
C LEU A 101 -9.48 0.34 -11.77
N VAL A 102 -9.47 0.25 -10.44
CA VAL A 102 -9.11 1.36 -9.55
C VAL A 102 -7.83 1.04 -8.80
N ALA A 103 -7.12 2.07 -8.35
CA ALA A 103 -5.87 1.90 -7.62
C ALA A 103 -6.01 2.20 -6.13
N TYR A 104 -5.28 1.43 -5.35
CA TYR A 104 -4.96 1.73 -3.97
C TYR A 104 -3.48 2.16 -3.91
N TRP A 105 -3.22 3.44 -3.68
CA TRP A 105 -1.86 3.98 -3.73
C TRP A 105 -1.21 3.97 -2.35
N THR A 106 0.07 3.58 -2.28
CA THR A 106 0.88 3.68 -1.06
C THR A 106 2.04 4.63 -1.29
N LEU A 107 2.22 5.62 -0.41
CA LEU A 107 3.35 6.54 -0.55
C LEU A 107 4.64 5.92 -0.04
N LEU A 108 4.70 5.58 1.24
CA LEU A 108 5.94 5.15 1.90
C LEU A 108 5.85 3.68 2.30
N ASP A 109 7.01 3.03 2.38
CA ASP A 109 7.13 1.70 2.96
C ASP A 109 7.93 1.75 4.26
N GLY A 110 7.32 1.42 5.39
CA GLY A 110 8.03 1.33 6.66
C GLY A 110 9.10 0.24 6.64
N ASN A 111 8.87 -0.85 5.92
CA ASN A 111 9.83 -1.96 5.84
C ASN A 111 11.12 -1.55 5.13
N SER A 112 11.09 -0.57 4.21
CA SER A 112 12.30 -0.09 3.52
C SER A 112 13.37 0.38 4.50
N TRP A 113 12.97 1.03 5.60
CA TRP A 113 13.90 1.47 6.64
C TRP A 113 14.65 0.30 7.27
N LYS A 114 13.91 -0.75 7.65
CA LYS A 114 14.48 -1.91 8.35
C LYS A 114 15.24 -2.84 7.41
N ARG A 115 14.77 -3.04 6.18
CA ARG A 115 15.30 -4.00 5.22
C ARG A 115 16.41 -3.41 4.35
N GLU A 116 16.21 -2.18 3.87
CA GLU A 116 17.08 -1.53 2.90
C GLU A 116 17.92 -0.39 3.50
N GLY A 117 17.66 -0.01 4.75
CA GLY A 117 18.37 1.09 5.42
C GLY A 117 17.89 2.48 4.97
N ASP A 118 16.64 2.59 4.50
CA ASP A 118 16.03 3.84 4.06
C ASP A 118 15.85 4.84 5.21
N ALA A 119 16.87 5.67 5.41
CA ALA A 119 16.84 6.74 6.40
C ALA A 119 15.87 7.88 6.03
N LEU A 120 15.49 8.00 4.74
CA LEU A 120 14.64 9.09 4.27
C LEU A 120 13.18 8.84 4.65
N SER A 121 12.63 7.66 4.36
CA SER A 121 11.25 7.33 4.77
C SER A 121 11.08 7.40 6.29
N HIS A 122 12.09 6.94 7.04
CA HIS A 122 12.13 7.13 8.48
C HIS A 122 12.12 8.62 8.87
N ALA A 123 12.99 9.45 8.27
CA ALA A 123 13.03 10.88 8.56
C ALA A 123 11.72 11.61 8.18
N ILE A 124 11.09 11.25 7.06
CA ILE A 124 9.80 11.81 6.62
C ILE A 124 8.71 11.57 7.66
N LEU A 125 8.71 10.41 8.32
CA LEU A 125 7.69 10.06 9.32
C LEU A 125 8.00 10.57 10.73
N THR A 126 9.26 10.91 11.02
CA THR A 126 9.72 11.15 12.40
C THR A 126 10.24 12.57 12.66
N ASP A 127 10.78 13.25 11.66
CA ASP A 127 11.24 14.64 11.76
C ASP A 127 10.17 15.62 11.24
N PRO A 128 9.61 16.50 12.09
CA PRO A 128 8.52 17.39 11.69
C PRO A 128 8.83 18.30 10.49
N ALA A 129 10.10 18.71 10.31
CA ALA A 129 10.47 19.58 9.20
C ALA A 129 10.54 18.79 7.88
N GLN A 130 11.03 17.55 7.91
CA GLN A 130 11.01 16.65 6.76
C GLN A 130 9.57 16.23 6.42
N THR A 131 8.76 15.88 7.43
CA THR A 131 7.33 15.58 7.24
C THR A 131 6.62 16.73 6.52
N ALA A 132 6.80 17.97 6.97
CA ALA A 132 6.17 19.14 6.37
C ALA A 132 6.63 19.37 4.92
N ARG A 133 7.93 19.21 4.63
CA ARG A 133 8.45 19.32 3.26
C ARG A 133 7.91 18.23 2.35
N PHE A 134 7.85 16.99 2.82
CA PHE A 134 7.28 15.89 2.05
C PHE A 134 5.79 16.11 1.77
N ALA A 135 5.03 16.52 2.79
CA ALA A 135 3.62 16.85 2.67
C ALA A 135 3.39 17.95 1.60
N GLU A 136 4.13 19.04 1.67
CA GLU A 136 3.98 20.19 0.77
C GLU A 136 4.50 19.91 -0.66
N ARG A 137 5.63 19.21 -0.79
CA ARG A 137 6.42 19.19 -2.03
C ARG A 137 6.35 17.87 -2.79
N VAL A 138 5.89 16.81 -2.15
CA VAL A 138 5.74 15.48 -2.77
C VAL A 138 4.29 15.03 -2.73
N ALA A 139 3.74 14.89 -1.52
CA ALA A 139 2.38 14.40 -1.32
C ALA A 139 1.32 15.31 -1.96
N ALA A 140 1.39 16.62 -1.78
CA ALA A 140 0.42 17.53 -2.40
C ALA A 140 0.43 17.50 -3.95
N PRO A 141 1.59 17.57 -4.63
CA PRO A 141 1.65 17.35 -6.09
C PRO A 141 1.11 15.99 -6.54
N ILE A 142 1.40 14.91 -5.82
CA ILE A 142 0.82 13.59 -6.13
C ILE A 142 -0.71 13.64 -5.95
N SER A 143 -1.21 14.21 -4.85
CA SER A 143 -2.65 14.35 -4.61
C SER A 143 -3.38 15.11 -5.72
N GLU A 144 -2.72 16.11 -6.33
CA GLU A 144 -3.28 16.90 -7.43
C GLU A 144 -3.27 16.12 -8.76
N ALA A 145 -2.30 15.23 -8.96
CA ALA A 145 -2.18 14.40 -10.15
C ALA A 145 -3.11 13.17 -10.14
N LEU A 146 -3.56 12.73 -8.97
CA LEU A 146 -4.46 11.59 -8.81
C LEU A 146 -5.90 11.94 -9.18
N ASP A 147 -6.52 11.14 -10.06
CA ASP A 147 -7.94 11.14 -10.35
C ASP A 147 -8.70 10.46 -9.19
N PRO A 148 -9.56 11.20 -8.46
CA PRO A 148 -10.37 10.63 -7.39
C PRO A 148 -11.31 9.51 -7.85
N ALA A 149 -11.72 9.47 -9.13
CA ALA A 149 -12.59 8.42 -9.65
C ALA A 149 -11.86 7.09 -9.86
N LEU A 150 -10.54 7.13 -10.02
CA LEU A 150 -9.68 5.96 -10.18
C LEU A 150 -8.98 5.56 -8.87
N THR A 151 -9.18 6.30 -7.78
CA THR A 151 -8.49 6.08 -6.50
C THR A 151 -9.44 5.47 -5.48
N PHE A 152 -9.18 4.22 -5.09
CA PHE A 152 -9.91 3.51 -4.03
C PHE A 152 -9.61 4.09 -2.64
N ALA A 153 -8.31 4.23 -2.34
CA ALA A 153 -7.78 4.80 -1.12
C ALA A 153 -6.32 5.25 -1.36
N LEU A 154 -5.78 6.01 -0.42
CA LEU A 154 -4.38 6.38 -0.36
C LEU A 154 -3.81 6.09 1.03
N GLU A 155 -2.78 5.28 1.05
CA GLU A 155 -2.01 4.90 2.22
C GLU A 155 -0.80 5.79 2.37
N VAL A 156 -0.67 6.43 3.53
CA VAL A 156 0.49 7.27 3.82
C VAL A 156 1.75 6.43 3.98
N VAL A 157 1.64 5.30 4.66
CA VAL A 157 2.76 4.41 4.94
C VAL A 157 2.27 2.97 5.15
N ASN A 158 2.96 2.03 4.52
CA ASN A 158 2.87 0.59 4.76
C ASN A 158 3.65 0.20 6.03
N GLU A 159 3.00 -0.48 6.96
CA GLU A 159 3.60 -1.10 8.16
C GLU A 159 4.51 -0.18 8.99
N PRO A 160 4.03 0.97 9.49
CA PRO A 160 4.83 1.89 10.30
C PRO A 160 5.31 1.29 11.63
N GLU A 161 4.67 0.22 12.13
CA GLU A 161 5.05 -0.51 13.34
C GLU A 161 6.51 -0.93 13.35
N VAL A 162 7.13 -1.16 12.19
CA VAL A 162 8.50 -1.65 12.12
C VAL A 162 9.49 -0.63 12.70
N MET A 163 9.11 0.66 12.71
CA MET A 163 9.86 1.77 13.30
C MET A 163 9.61 1.98 14.79
N THR A 164 8.89 1.08 15.45
CA THR A 164 8.56 1.18 16.88
C THR A 164 9.41 0.23 17.73
N PRO A 165 9.55 0.48 19.05
CA PRO A 165 10.29 -0.40 19.95
C PRO A 165 9.76 -1.84 20.01
N GLU A 166 8.51 -2.06 19.58
CA GLU A 166 7.86 -3.37 19.58
C GLU A 166 8.43 -4.29 18.49
N CYS A 167 9.05 -3.70 17.45
CA CYS A 167 9.52 -4.41 16.26
C CYS A 167 11.04 -4.35 16.04
N THR A 168 11.79 -3.59 16.85
CA THR A 168 13.25 -3.46 16.72
C THR A 168 13.94 -2.96 18.01
N GLU A 169 15.22 -3.27 18.16
CA GLU A 169 16.03 -3.03 19.37
C GLU A 169 16.71 -1.64 19.43
N ALA A 170 16.72 -0.88 18.32
CA ALA A 170 17.36 0.45 18.22
C ALA A 170 16.41 1.58 18.66
N PRO A 171 16.90 2.79 19.04
CA PRO A 171 16.01 3.91 19.33
C PRO A 171 15.14 4.23 18.11
N THR A 172 13.84 4.21 18.37
CA THR A 172 12.74 4.11 17.41
C THR A 172 11.77 5.27 17.61
N ALA A 173 10.83 5.42 16.68
CA ALA A 173 9.74 6.38 16.79
C ALA A 173 8.65 5.84 17.74
N SER A 174 8.07 6.72 18.58
CA SER A 174 6.85 6.34 19.28
C SER A 174 5.64 6.38 18.33
N TRP A 175 4.57 5.69 18.69
CA TRP A 175 3.31 5.75 17.95
C TRP A 175 2.78 7.18 17.80
N GLU A 176 2.97 8.07 18.79
CA GLU A 176 2.57 9.48 18.68
C GLU A 176 3.42 10.26 17.68
N ILE A 177 4.70 9.91 17.51
CA ILE A 177 5.55 10.51 16.46
C ILE A 177 5.04 10.08 15.09
N LEU A 178 4.87 8.77 14.90
CA LEU A 178 4.41 8.19 13.63
C LEU A 178 3.02 8.71 13.26
N ALA A 179 2.07 8.72 14.20
CA ALA A 179 0.72 9.21 13.96
C ALA A 179 0.68 10.70 13.57
N ARG A 180 1.54 11.54 14.18
CA ARG A 180 1.68 12.95 13.73
C ARG A 180 2.26 13.06 12.32
N GLY A 181 3.25 12.24 12.00
CA GLY A 181 3.83 12.15 10.65
C GLY A 181 2.75 11.78 9.62
N ILE A 182 2.05 10.69 9.90
CA ILE A 182 0.94 10.16 9.10
C ILE A 182 -0.15 11.21 8.90
N ALA A 183 -0.60 11.85 9.98
CA ALA A 183 -1.63 12.88 9.93
C ALA A 183 -1.20 14.09 9.06
N THR A 184 0.05 14.54 9.21
CA THR A 184 0.56 15.71 8.48
C THR A 184 0.67 15.43 6.98
N VAL A 185 1.14 14.25 6.58
CA VAL A 185 1.20 13.84 5.17
C VAL A 185 -0.22 13.60 4.63
N GLY A 186 -1.07 12.93 5.41
CA GLY A 186 -2.46 12.66 5.06
C GLY A 186 -3.30 13.93 4.85
N ASP A 187 -3.00 15.02 5.56
CA ASP A 187 -3.65 16.33 5.39
C ASP A 187 -3.50 16.87 3.94
N ALA A 188 -2.47 16.46 3.19
CA ALA A 188 -2.29 16.84 1.78
C ALA A 188 -3.35 16.20 0.83
N PHE A 189 -3.95 15.08 1.24
CA PHE A 189 -4.93 14.32 0.44
C PHE A 189 -6.37 14.50 0.93
N ARG A 190 -6.54 14.99 2.16
CA ARG A 190 -7.86 15.06 2.79
C ARG A 190 -8.81 15.95 2.00
N GLY A 191 -10.04 15.47 1.82
CA GLY A 191 -11.08 16.15 1.05
C GLY A 191 -11.05 15.86 -0.46
N ARG A 192 -10.00 15.16 -0.94
CA ARG A 192 -9.93 14.64 -2.31
C ARG A 192 -9.95 13.11 -2.33
N HIS A 193 -9.18 12.50 -1.42
CA HIS A 193 -8.98 11.06 -1.35
C HIS A 193 -9.24 10.54 0.06
N ARG A 194 -9.59 9.26 0.18
CA ARG A 194 -9.69 8.56 1.47
C ARG A 194 -8.30 8.18 1.94
N VAL A 195 -7.90 8.63 3.13
CA VAL A 195 -6.56 8.41 3.68
C VAL A 195 -6.54 7.24 4.67
N THR A 196 -5.49 6.43 4.64
CA THR A 196 -5.24 5.33 5.57
C THR A 196 -3.73 5.16 5.89
N ALA A 197 -3.40 4.24 6.79
CA ALA A 197 -2.06 3.73 7.06
C ALA A 197 -2.19 2.24 7.41
N GLY A 198 -1.64 1.36 6.58
CA GLY A 198 -1.74 -0.08 6.76
C GLY A 198 -0.78 -0.56 7.83
N THR A 199 -1.29 -1.39 8.74
CA THR A 199 -0.52 -1.95 9.85
C THR A 199 -0.93 -3.38 10.10
N MET A 200 -0.03 -4.24 10.55
CA MET A 200 -0.39 -5.57 11.03
C MET A 200 -1.45 -5.44 12.11
N HIS A 201 -2.54 -6.20 11.99
CA HIS A 201 -3.74 -6.05 12.82
C HIS A 201 -3.49 -6.03 14.34
N VAL A 202 -2.39 -6.64 14.80
CA VAL A 202 -1.99 -6.68 16.22
C VAL A 202 -1.55 -5.31 16.75
N PHE A 203 -1.08 -4.41 15.88
CA PHE A 203 -0.63 -3.06 16.23
C PHE A 203 -1.69 -1.98 15.99
N LEU A 204 -2.84 -2.36 15.39
CA LEU A 204 -3.95 -1.43 15.17
C LEU A 204 -4.36 -0.67 16.44
N PRO A 205 -4.47 -1.27 17.65
CA PRO A 205 -4.82 -0.51 18.85
C PRO A 205 -3.83 0.60 19.18
N SER A 206 -2.53 0.33 19.03
CA SER A 206 -1.47 1.30 19.32
C SER A 206 -1.46 2.43 18.29
N LEU A 207 -1.61 2.12 17.00
CA LEU A 207 -1.74 3.12 15.95
C LEU A 207 -3.01 3.96 16.15
N TRP A 208 -4.16 3.32 16.38
CA TRP A 208 -5.45 4.00 16.55
C TRP A 208 -5.46 4.95 17.76
N ALA A 209 -4.95 4.48 18.90
CA ALA A 209 -4.87 5.29 20.13
C ALA A 209 -3.96 6.51 19.99
N ALA A 210 -3.01 6.50 19.05
CA ALA A 210 -2.13 7.62 18.75
C ALA A 210 -2.76 8.68 17.81
N GLU A 211 -4.01 8.46 17.37
CA GLU A 211 -4.80 9.38 16.56
C GLU A 211 -4.12 9.82 15.23
N PRO A 212 -3.91 8.91 14.27
CA PRO A 212 -3.24 9.22 12.99
C PRO A 212 -4.10 10.05 12.03
N ARG A 213 -5.35 10.37 12.43
CA ARG A 213 -6.32 11.18 11.67
C ARG A 213 -6.59 10.64 10.25
N VAL A 214 -6.70 9.31 10.13
CA VAL A 214 -7.06 8.59 8.91
C VAL A 214 -8.58 8.51 8.72
N ASP A 215 -9.03 8.33 7.48
CA ASP A 215 -10.44 8.18 7.10
C ASP A 215 -10.89 6.71 7.03
N ALA A 216 -9.93 5.79 7.02
CA ALA A 216 -10.13 4.35 6.95
C ALA A 216 -9.16 3.59 7.85
N ILE A 217 -9.60 2.42 8.27
CA ILE A 217 -8.77 1.43 8.95
C ILE A 217 -8.22 0.49 7.89
N ASP A 218 -6.92 0.26 7.93
CA ASP A 218 -6.26 -0.75 7.11
C ASP A 218 -5.45 -1.72 7.97
N VAL A 219 -5.76 -3.01 7.84
CA VAL A 219 -5.11 -4.10 8.57
C VAL A 219 -4.40 -5.08 7.64
N HIS A 220 -3.19 -5.46 8.01
CA HIS A 220 -2.39 -6.47 7.31
C HIS A 220 -2.41 -7.80 8.07
N LEU A 221 -2.50 -8.90 7.31
CA LEU A 221 -2.70 -10.25 7.83
C LEU A 221 -1.89 -11.31 7.07
N TYR A 222 -1.17 -12.10 7.86
CA TYR A 222 -0.42 -13.27 7.44
C TYR A 222 -0.75 -14.44 8.37
N HIS A 223 -1.94 -15.02 8.21
CA HIS A 223 -2.42 -16.12 9.05
C HIS A 223 -2.42 -17.46 8.28
N PRO A 224 -1.90 -18.57 8.85
CA PRO A 224 -1.78 -19.85 8.12
C PRO A 224 -3.09 -20.48 7.65
N GLN A 225 -4.21 -20.12 8.26
CA GLN A 225 -5.53 -20.59 7.84
C GLN A 225 -6.29 -19.52 7.02
N GLY A 226 -5.65 -18.37 6.78
CA GLY A 226 -6.32 -17.15 6.37
C GLY A 226 -7.27 -16.64 7.46
N GLY A 227 -8.14 -15.72 7.06
CA GLY A 227 -9.25 -15.21 7.85
C GLY A 227 -9.10 -13.76 8.28
N LEU A 228 -10.19 -13.01 8.20
CA LEU A 228 -10.24 -11.60 8.60
C LEU A 228 -10.90 -11.46 9.96
N PRO A 229 -10.37 -10.61 10.86
CA PRO A 229 -11.00 -10.35 12.14
C PRO A 229 -12.35 -9.64 11.90
N PRO A 230 -13.42 -10.05 12.59
CA PRO A 230 -14.69 -9.33 12.53
C PRO A 230 -14.53 -7.87 12.96
N ARG A 231 -15.32 -6.97 12.37
CA ARG A 231 -15.41 -5.55 12.79
C ARG A 231 -15.59 -5.37 14.29
N SER A 232 -16.44 -6.20 14.91
CA SER A 232 -16.69 -6.19 16.36
C SER A 232 -15.47 -6.61 17.18
N HIS A 233 -14.62 -7.49 16.64
CA HIS A 233 -13.36 -7.84 17.26
C HIS A 233 -12.40 -6.66 17.22
N LEU A 234 -12.20 -6.04 16.06
CA LEU A 234 -11.33 -4.87 15.92
C LEU A 234 -11.76 -3.73 16.85
N ALA A 235 -13.06 -3.44 16.93
CA ALA A 235 -13.60 -2.40 17.79
C ALA A 235 -13.35 -2.68 19.28
N ARG A 236 -13.56 -3.92 19.72
CA ARG A 236 -13.21 -4.33 21.09
C ARG A 236 -11.71 -4.25 21.34
N TYR A 237 -10.89 -4.60 20.35
CA TYR A 237 -9.44 -4.64 20.48
C TYR A 237 -8.82 -3.24 20.56
N CYS A 238 -9.40 -2.28 19.83
CA CYS A 238 -9.04 -0.86 19.92
C CYS A 238 -9.71 -0.12 21.08
N GLU A 239 -10.60 -0.79 21.82
CA GLU A 239 -11.44 -0.20 22.87
C GLU A 239 -12.30 0.99 22.38
N ASP A 240 -12.66 0.99 21.09
CA ASP A 240 -13.42 2.07 20.45
C ASP A 240 -14.54 1.50 19.56
N PRO A 241 -15.82 1.72 19.88
CA PRO A 241 -16.93 1.24 19.07
C PRO A 241 -16.97 1.87 17.66
N ALA A 242 -16.40 3.06 17.45
CA ALA A 242 -16.40 3.73 16.14
C ALA A 242 -15.65 2.93 15.07
N VAL A 243 -14.68 2.10 15.48
CA VAL A 243 -13.95 1.18 14.60
C VAL A 243 -14.89 0.20 13.89
N ALA A 244 -16.00 -0.21 14.51
CA ALA A 244 -16.93 -1.16 13.90
C ALA A 244 -17.64 -0.56 12.66
N ASP A 245 -17.83 0.76 12.65
CA ASP A 245 -18.54 1.49 11.61
C ASP A 245 -17.60 2.19 10.61
N ALA A 246 -16.29 2.17 10.86
CA ALA A 246 -15.28 2.79 10.01
C ALA A 246 -15.18 2.09 8.63
N PHE A 247 -14.72 2.82 7.61
CA PHE A 247 -14.32 2.18 6.35
C PHE A 247 -13.14 1.23 6.63
N LEU A 248 -13.27 -0.04 6.27
CA LEU A 248 -12.34 -1.09 6.69
C LEU A 248 -11.76 -1.82 5.49
N VAL A 249 -10.44 -1.79 5.40
CA VAL A 249 -9.66 -2.43 4.35
C VAL A 249 -8.75 -3.49 4.97
N ALA A 250 -8.56 -4.59 4.27
CA ALA A 250 -7.42 -5.47 4.49
C ALA A 250 -6.44 -5.28 3.32
N GLY A 251 -5.52 -4.33 3.46
CA GLY A 251 -4.61 -3.85 2.42
C GLY A 251 -3.51 -4.84 2.07
N GLU A 252 -3.26 -5.80 2.96
CA GLU A 252 -2.31 -6.89 2.72
C GLU A 252 -2.80 -8.18 3.36
N CYS A 253 -3.05 -9.19 2.54
CA CYS A 253 -3.50 -10.52 2.95
C CYS A 253 -2.63 -11.57 2.29
N GLY A 254 -1.58 -12.01 2.99
CA GLY A 254 -0.57 -12.91 2.46
C GLY A 254 -0.61 -14.32 3.02
N LEU A 255 0.23 -15.17 2.45
CA LEU A 255 0.57 -16.49 2.95
C LEU A 255 1.78 -16.37 3.89
N PRO A 256 1.76 -16.96 5.09
CA PRO A 256 3.00 -17.28 5.78
C PRO A 256 3.83 -18.22 4.92
N ASP A 257 5.16 -18.12 5.03
CA ASP A 257 6.07 -19.10 4.43
C ASP A 257 5.60 -20.52 4.81
N GLU A 258 5.58 -21.45 3.83
CA GLU A 258 5.17 -22.86 3.97
C GLU A 258 3.66 -23.20 3.87
N VAL A 259 2.77 -22.22 3.69
CA VAL A 259 1.32 -22.46 3.62
C VAL A 259 0.82 -22.40 2.17
N GLY A 260 0.08 -23.42 1.72
CA GLY A 260 -0.53 -23.46 0.37
C GLY A 260 -1.65 -22.42 0.16
N GLY A 261 -2.11 -22.24 -1.09
CA GLY A 261 -3.00 -21.16 -1.53
C GLY A 261 -4.37 -21.02 -0.84
N ARG A 262 -4.80 -22.02 -0.04
CA ARG A 262 -6.11 -22.04 0.64
C ARG A 262 -6.36 -20.86 1.60
N ALA A 263 -5.30 -20.34 2.24
CA ALA A 263 -5.44 -19.19 3.12
C ALA A 263 -5.87 -17.92 2.35
N LEU A 264 -5.38 -17.72 1.12
CA LEU A 264 -5.76 -16.58 0.28
C LEU A 264 -7.25 -16.59 -0.09
N LEU A 265 -7.77 -17.76 -0.45
CA LEU A 265 -9.19 -17.92 -0.77
C LEU A 265 -10.10 -17.55 0.41
N SER A 266 -9.65 -17.87 1.63
CA SER A 266 -10.42 -17.61 2.85
C SER A 266 -10.54 -16.10 3.14
N TYR A 267 -9.51 -15.29 2.82
CA TYR A 267 -9.61 -13.84 2.96
C TYR A 267 -10.68 -13.24 2.05
N LEU A 268 -10.80 -13.71 0.80
CA LEU A 268 -11.82 -13.23 -0.14
C LEU A 268 -13.24 -13.54 0.36
N GLU A 269 -13.47 -14.78 0.82
CA GLU A 269 -14.78 -15.20 1.33
C GLU A 269 -15.14 -14.50 2.65
N ASN A 270 -14.17 -14.33 3.54
CA ASN A 270 -14.37 -13.68 4.83
C ASN A 270 -14.57 -12.17 4.68
N ALA A 271 -13.97 -11.51 3.68
CA ALA A 271 -14.20 -10.08 3.43
C ALA A 271 -15.69 -9.78 3.17
N VAL A 272 -16.41 -10.68 2.49
CA VAL A 272 -17.85 -10.56 2.29
C VAL A 272 -18.60 -10.74 3.61
N THR A 273 -18.27 -11.81 4.35
CA THR A 273 -18.98 -12.18 5.59
C THR A 273 -18.79 -11.13 6.69
N GLU A 274 -17.56 -10.63 6.84
CA GLU A 274 -17.18 -9.62 7.84
C GLU A 274 -17.38 -8.19 7.35
N ARG A 275 -17.92 -8.01 6.14
CA ARG A 275 -18.29 -6.72 5.53
C ARG A 275 -17.12 -5.75 5.45
N TYR A 276 -15.98 -6.22 4.98
CA TYR A 276 -14.88 -5.33 4.60
C TYR A 276 -15.28 -4.50 3.38
N ASP A 277 -14.72 -3.29 3.28
CA ASP A 277 -14.91 -2.42 2.12
C ASP A 277 -13.91 -2.75 1.00
N GLY A 278 -12.74 -3.30 1.36
CA GLY A 278 -11.76 -3.83 0.41
C GLY A 278 -10.87 -4.91 1.01
N VAL A 279 -10.40 -5.83 0.17
CA VAL A 279 -9.42 -6.87 0.53
C VAL A 279 -8.39 -7.02 -0.59
N PHE A 280 -7.12 -6.98 -0.25
CA PHE A 280 -5.99 -6.97 -1.18
C PHE A 280 -5.04 -8.13 -0.89
N LEU A 281 -4.98 -9.10 -1.80
CA LEU A 281 -4.12 -10.26 -1.63
C LEU A 281 -2.65 -9.91 -1.84
N TRP A 282 -1.75 -10.45 -1.02
CA TRP A 282 -0.31 -10.40 -1.23
C TRP A 282 0.17 -11.71 -1.86
N ARG A 283 0.63 -11.73 -3.10
CA ARG A 283 0.69 -10.63 -4.09
C ARG A 283 0.53 -11.18 -5.51
N LEU A 284 0.43 -10.33 -6.53
CA LEU A 284 0.22 -10.79 -7.91
C LEU A 284 1.36 -11.71 -8.37
N GLU A 285 2.59 -11.19 -8.33
CA GLU A 285 3.78 -11.89 -8.78
C GLU A 285 4.21 -12.98 -7.82
N HIS A 286 4.74 -14.08 -8.37
CA HIS A 286 5.18 -15.30 -7.67
C HIS A 286 4.06 -16.15 -7.09
N VAL A 287 2.92 -15.56 -6.73
CA VAL A 287 1.82 -16.27 -6.07
C VAL A 287 0.69 -16.58 -7.04
N LEU A 288 0.21 -15.58 -7.79
CA LEU A 288 -0.92 -15.74 -8.71
C LEU A 288 -0.49 -15.86 -10.17
N VAL A 289 0.64 -15.24 -10.52
CA VAL A 289 1.28 -15.30 -11.83
C VAL A 289 2.77 -15.60 -11.66
N THR A 290 3.34 -16.45 -12.53
CA THR A 290 4.79 -16.74 -12.52
C THR A 290 5.63 -15.50 -12.85
N GLN A 291 6.85 -15.44 -12.33
CA GLN A 291 7.78 -14.32 -12.62
C GLN A 291 8.58 -14.53 -13.92
N ASP A 292 8.52 -15.71 -14.52
CA ASP A 292 9.17 -15.97 -15.80
C ASP A 292 8.48 -15.26 -16.96
N ASP A 293 9.16 -15.22 -18.12
CA ASP A 293 8.67 -14.58 -19.34
C ASP A 293 7.29 -15.10 -19.79
N THR A 294 6.88 -16.28 -19.35
CA THR A 294 5.60 -16.89 -19.73
C THR A 294 4.42 -16.26 -19.02
N ARG A 295 4.64 -15.66 -17.84
CA ARG A 295 3.59 -15.03 -17.02
C ARG A 295 2.35 -15.91 -16.88
N ALA A 296 2.57 -17.22 -16.65
CA ALA A 296 1.49 -18.16 -16.53
C ALA A 296 0.71 -17.94 -15.23
N ILE A 297 -0.62 -18.01 -15.30
CA ILE A 297 -1.47 -18.07 -14.10
C ILE A 297 -1.12 -19.36 -13.35
N THR A 298 -0.84 -19.23 -12.05
CA THR A 298 -0.52 -20.36 -11.18
C THR A 298 -1.78 -21.17 -10.83
N GLU A 299 -1.62 -22.34 -10.20
CA GLU A 299 -2.75 -23.08 -9.64
C GLU A 299 -3.56 -22.21 -8.66
N THR A 300 -2.88 -21.53 -7.73
CA THR A 300 -3.49 -20.57 -6.81
C THR A 300 -4.20 -19.43 -7.54
N GLY A 301 -3.63 -18.91 -8.63
CA GLY A 301 -4.26 -17.87 -9.44
C GLY A 301 -5.57 -18.34 -10.08
N HIS A 302 -5.62 -19.58 -10.59
CA HIS A 302 -6.84 -20.18 -11.11
C HIS A 302 -7.91 -20.38 -10.02
N GLU A 303 -7.52 -20.81 -8.83
CA GLU A 303 -8.43 -20.96 -7.69
C GLU A 303 -9.01 -19.60 -7.24
N VAL A 304 -8.16 -18.58 -7.14
CA VAL A 304 -8.57 -17.20 -6.83
C VAL A 304 -9.57 -16.69 -7.86
N ARG A 305 -9.28 -16.85 -9.16
CA ARG A 305 -10.20 -16.44 -10.23
C ARG A 305 -11.56 -17.11 -10.10
N ALA A 306 -11.59 -18.42 -9.86
CA ALA A 306 -12.84 -19.17 -9.69
C ALA A 306 -13.65 -18.69 -8.46
N VAL A 307 -12.98 -18.33 -7.37
CA VAL A 307 -13.63 -17.76 -6.18
C VAL A 307 -14.19 -16.36 -6.49
N LEU A 308 -13.43 -15.50 -7.15
CA LEU A 308 -13.87 -14.16 -7.52
C LEU A 308 -15.07 -14.18 -8.48
N GLU A 309 -15.05 -15.05 -9.49
CA GLU A 309 -16.19 -15.27 -10.40
C GLU A 309 -17.46 -15.63 -9.62
N ARG A 310 -17.34 -16.54 -8.63
CA ARG A 310 -18.46 -16.96 -7.78
C ARG A 310 -18.94 -15.86 -6.82
N LEU A 311 -18.03 -15.04 -6.29
CA LEU A 311 -18.38 -13.95 -5.36
C LEU A 311 -18.96 -12.73 -6.07
N LYS A 312 -18.70 -12.58 -7.38
CA LYS A 312 -19.18 -11.47 -8.21
C LYS A 312 -20.42 -11.78 -9.05
N GLY A 313 -20.62 -13.03 -9.44
CA GLY A 313 -21.79 -13.51 -10.18
C GLY A 313 -23.03 -13.67 -9.30
#